data_AF-A0A517X1R7-F1
#
_entry.id   AF-A0A517X1R7-F1
#
_cell.length_a   1.000
_cell.length_b   1.000
_cell.length_c   1.000
_cell.angle_alpha   90.00
_cell.angle_beta   90.00
_cell.angle_gamma   90.00
#
_symmetry.space_group_name_H-M   'P 1'
#
loop_
_entity.id
_entity.type
_entity.pdbx_description
1 polymer ?
#
loop_
_entity_poly.entity_id
_entity_poly.type
_entity_poly.pdbx_seq_one_letter_code
_entity_poly.pdbx_strand_id
1 'polypeptide(L)'
;MKQWISTISLGAVIAIASIYWVVDESQSQTVVSPNQKSVKYVNSGTDYEGVPQSVELSYIFTSTRPPCTECSHSDSGLHHKYQCQQHNIKRGNKYRGIEVGENRWIKMACEEAHQSVKEGGGPFGAVVVQIDDASNQVIRFWRCRNQVTKNIDPTAHAEVSAIRTVASELGVFDLGNIRRDDPRLKLAQPDETSHCEIYSSCEPCPMCYAAIRWARIDTIVFSATRFDAAEPGVDFSDLDLYQELATPYQDRVSNGLRVYQATTTNSLDAFNLWKNIDKVMY
;
A
#
# COMPACT_ATOMS: atom_id res chain seq x y z
N MET A 1 -34.72 -8.04 45.43
CA MET A 1 -34.88 -8.79 44.18
C MET A 1 -33.87 -8.21 43.18
N LYS A 2 -32.80 -8.98 42.90
CA LYS A 2 -31.77 -8.91 41.84
C LYS A 2 -31.06 -7.57 41.50
N GLN A 3 -29.77 -7.53 41.84
CA GLN A 3 -28.70 -6.74 41.22
C GLN A 3 -28.64 -6.95 39.70
N TRP A 4 -28.26 -5.91 38.96
CA TRP A 4 -27.61 -6.03 37.65
C TRP A 4 -26.38 -5.13 37.62
N ILE A 5 -25.22 -5.78 37.80
CA ILE A 5 -23.93 -5.30 37.35
C ILE A 5 -23.89 -5.63 35.85
N SER A 6 -23.75 -4.63 34.98
CA SER A 6 -23.40 -4.90 33.58
C SER A 6 -22.03 -4.29 33.30
N THR A 7 -21.08 -5.21 33.15
CA THR A 7 -19.72 -4.99 32.69
C THR A 7 -19.79 -4.52 31.24
N ILE A 8 -19.30 -3.32 30.96
CA ILE A 8 -19.04 -2.89 29.59
C ILE A 8 -17.73 -3.58 29.17
N SER A 9 -17.82 -4.69 28.43
CA SER A 9 -16.65 -5.24 27.76
C SER A 9 -16.33 -4.37 26.55
N LEU A 10 -15.12 -3.80 26.52
CA LEU A 10 -14.54 -3.23 25.30
C LEU A 10 -14.57 -4.28 24.20
N GLY A 11 -15.32 -4.03 23.13
CA GLY A 11 -15.20 -4.77 21.89
C GLY A 11 -13.92 -4.33 21.18
N ALA A 12 -12.87 -5.15 21.24
CA ALA A 12 -11.72 -5.02 20.37
C ALA A 12 -12.18 -5.26 18.92
N VAL A 13 -11.98 -4.27 18.06
CA VAL A 13 -12.09 -4.42 16.61
C VAL A 13 -10.92 -5.29 16.16
N ILE A 14 -11.15 -6.60 16.03
CA ILE A 14 -10.15 -7.52 15.47
C ILE A 14 -10.16 -7.31 13.95
N ALA A 15 -9.22 -6.51 13.47
CA ALA A 15 -8.79 -6.59 12.07
C ALA A 15 -8.23 -8.00 11.86
N ILE A 16 -8.89 -8.82 11.04
CA ILE A 16 -8.38 -10.14 10.67
C ILE A 16 -7.29 -9.92 9.63
N ALA A 17 -6.08 -9.57 10.06
CA ALA A 17 -4.89 -9.86 9.28
C ALA A 17 -4.47 -11.28 9.64
N SER A 18 -4.20 -12.10 8.63
CA SER A 18 -3.60 -13.43 8.84
C SER A 18 -2.08 -13.27 8.73
N ILE A 19 -1.36 -13.57 9.81
CA ILE A 19 0.09 -13.65 9.84
C ILE A 19 0.50 -15.01 9.27
N TYR A 20 1.46 -15.02 8.35
CA TYR A 20 2.04 -16.25 7.82
C TYR A 20 3.55 -16.26 8.05
N TRP A 21 4.04 -17.36 8.61
CA TRP A 21 5.47 -17.66 8.70
C TRP A 21 5.91 -18.42 7.45
N VAL A 22 7.02 -18.01 6.83
CA VAL A 22 7.63 -18.79 5.75
C VAL A 22 8.55 -19.84 6.40
N VAL A 23 8.29 -21.13 6.16
CA VAL A 23 9.10 -22.25 6.67
C VAL A 23 9.87 -22.83 5.49
N ASP A 24 11.20 -22.78 5.57
CA ASP A 24 12.23 -23.41 4.71
C ASP A 24 11.75 -24.00 3.36
N GLU A 25 12.00 -23.28 2.25
CA GLU A 25 11.67 -23.69 0.88
C GLU A 25 12.65 -24.74 0.29
N SER A 26 13.22 -25.64 1.11
CA SER A 26 14.22 -26.63 0.64
C SER A 26 13.68 -27.81 -0.19
N GLN A 27 12.41 -27.79 -0.63
CA GLN A 27 11.79 -28.90 -1.39
C GLN A 27 10.90 -28.46 -2.58
N SER A 28 11.17 -27.32 -3.23
CA SER A 28 10.56 -27.04 -4.55
C SER A 28 11.60 -27.22 -5.66
N GLN A 29 11.39 -28.23 -6.51
CA GLN A 29 12.29 -28.55 -7.62
C GLN A 29 12.35 -27.38 -8.61
N THR A 30 13.48 -26.70 -8.62
CA THR A 30 13.84 -25.68 -9.60
C THR A 30 14.24 -26.37 -10.90
N VAL A 31 13.46 -26.13 -11.97
CA VAL A 31 13.95 -26.36 -13.34
C VAL A 31 14.98 -25.28 -13.63
N VAL A 32 16.25 -25.63 -13.46
CA VAL A 32 17.40 -24.76 -13.71
C VAL A 32 17.56 -24.54 -15.22
N SER A 33 17.44 -23.29 -15.67
CA SER A 33 17.91 -22.87 -16.99
C SER A 33 19.43 -22.62 -16.94
N PRO A 34 20.27 -23.11 -17.90
CA PRO A 34 21.71 -23.29 -17.66
C PRO A 34 22.61 -22.05 -17.87
N ASN A 35 22.10 -20.82 -17.81
CA ASN A 35 22.95 -19.64 -18.08
C ASN A 35 22.62 -18.46 -17.16
N GLN A 36 23.04 -18.54 -15.91
CA GLN A 36 23.09 -17.39 -15.01
C GLN A 36 24.56 -17.03 -14.77
N LYS A 37 25.11 -16.17 -15.64
CA LYS A 37 26.32 -15.42 -15.32
C LYS A 37 25.92 -14.27 -14.39
N SER A 38 26.42 -14.32 -13.15
CA SER A 38 26.62 -13.21 -12.21
C SER A 38 25.87 -11.91 -12.53
N VAL A 39 24.81 -11.62 -11.76
CA VAL A 39 24.20 -10.29 -11.71
C VAL A 39 25.30 -9.31 -11.28
N LYS A 40 25.66 -8.38 -12.17
CA LYS A 40 26.52 -7.25 -11.84
C LYS A 40 25.62 -6.11 -11.37
N TYR A 41 25.80 -5.71 -10.12
CA TYR A 41 25.24 -4.48 -9.57
C TYR A 41 25.85 -3.27 -10.28
N VAL A 42 25.02 -2.27 -10.58
CA VAL A 42 25.49 -0.92 -10.89
C VAL A 42 25.46 -0.16 -9.57
N ASN A 43 26.64 0.23 -9.08
CA ASN A 43 26.78 1.11 -7.92
C ASN A 43 26.05 2.44 -8.19
N SER A 44 25.39 2.97 -7.15
CA SER A 44 24.86 4.33 -7.15
C SER A 44 25.97 5.33 -7.47
N GLY A 45 25.71 6.26 -8.40
CA GLY A 45 26.60 7.39 -8.66
C GLY A 45 26.87 7.79 -10.11
N THR A 46 26.18 7.26 -11.11
CA THR A 46 26.21 7.86 -12.46
C THR A 46 24.85 8.42 -12.83
N ASP A 47 24.80 9.75 -13.03
CA ASP A 47 23.63 10.45 -13.54
C ASP A 47 23.20 9.88 -14.89
N TYR A 48 21.89 9.78 -15.08
CA TYR A 48 21.29 9.46 -16.37
C TYR A 48 21.59 10.62 -17.34
N GLU A 49 22.51 10.43 -18.30
CA GLU A 49 22.88 11.44 -19.31
C GLU A 49 21.87 11.58 -20.47
N GLY A 50 20.70 10.95 -20.37
CA GLY A 50 19.60 11.21 -21.28
C GLY A 50 18.74 12.37 -20.79
N VAL A 51 18.22 13.21 -21.69
CA VAL A 51 17.02 13.98 -21.36
C VAL A 51 15.88 12.96 -21.28
N PRO A 52 15.20 12.78 -20.12
CA PRO A 52 14.01 11.95 -20.07
C PRO A 52 13.02 12.54 -21.07
N GLN A 53 12.75 11.83 -22.17
CA GLN A 53 11.69 12.27 -23.06
C GLN A 53 10.38 12.17 -22.30
N SER A 54 9.69 13.30 -22.18
CA SER A 54 8.30 13.30 -21.72
C SER A 54 7.53 12.32 -22.59
N VAL A 55 6.94 11.30 -21.97
CA VAL A 55 5.89 10.52 -22.65
C VAL A 55 4.82 11.54 -22.98
N GLU A 56 4.62 11.84 -24.26
CA GLU A 56 3.53 12.73 -24.64
C GLU A 56 2.23 12.15 -24.08
N LEU A 57 1.49 12.97 -23.34
CA LEU A 57 0.19 12.61 -22.75
C LEU A 57 -0.79 12.05 -23.79
N SER A 58 -0.59 12.37 -25.07
CA SER A 58 -1.34 11.86 -26.23
C SER A 58 -1.24 10.33 -26.40
N TYR A 59 -0.16 9.69 -25.93
CA TYR A 59 0.03 8.24 -26.01
C TYR A 59 -0.62 7.44 -24.87
N ILE A 60 -1.08 8.11 -23.81
CA ILE A 60 -1.85 7.45 -22.73
C ILE A 60 -3.28 7.12 -23.22
N PHE A 61 -3.81 7.91 -24.16
CA PHE A 61 -5.22 7.85 -24.59
C PHE A 61 -5.47 7.10 -25.92
N THR A 62 -4.50 6.41 -26.52
CA THR A 62 -4.80 5.61 -27.72
C THR A 62 -5.52 4.31 -27.35
N SER A 63 -6.85 4.38 -27.35
CA SER A 63 -7.78 3.27 -27.19
C SER A 63 -7.77 2.35 -28.41
N THR A 64 -6.84 1.39 -28.43
CA THR A 64 -7.10 0.11 -29.10
C THR A 64 -6.78 -0.99 -28.11
N ARG A 65 -7.75 -1.27 -27.24
CA ARG A 65 -7.71 -2.36 -26.25
C ARG A 65 -8.20 -3.64 -26.97
N PRO A 66 -7.48 -4.78 -26.88
CA PRO A 66 -7.91 -6.03 -27.51
C PRO A 66 -9.22 -6.53 -26.88
N PRO A 67 -10.08 -7.25 -27.63
CA PRO A 67 -11.32 -7.79 -27.11
C PRO A 67 -11.05 -8.77 -25.96
N CYS A 68 -11.87 -8.67 -24.92
CA CYS A 68 -11.72 -9.41 -23.68
C CYS A 68 -12.08 -10.90 -23.89
N THR A 69 -11.10 -11.76 -24.17
CA THR A 69 -11.32 -13.19 -24.45
C THR A 69 -11.29 -14.09 -23.21
N GLU A 70 -10.89 -13.58 -22.04
CA GLU A 70 -10.60 -14.40 -20.84
C GLU A 70 -11.19 -13.85 -19.53
N CYS A 71 -12.35 -13.19 -19.55
CA CYS A 71 -13.00 -12.77 -18.31
C CYS A 71 -13.85 -13.92 -17.75
N SER A 72 -13.53 -14.41 -16.55
CA SER A 72 -14.25 -15.50 -15.87
C SER A 72 -15.51 -15.06 -15.11
N HIS A 73 -15.96 -13.81 -15.28
CA HIS A 73 -17.14 -13.29 -14.58
C HIS A 73 -18.43 -13.65 -15.36
N SER A 74 -19.41 -14.19 -14.63
CA SER A 74 -20.75 -14.47 -15.17
C SER A 74 -21.43 -13.17 -15.60
N ASP A 75 -21.93 -13.17 -16.83
CA ASP A 75 -22.50 -12.06 -17.59
C ASP A 75 -23.54 -11.24 -16.79
N SER A 76 -23.08 -10.24 -16.04
CA SER A 76 -23.90 -9.45 -15.10
C SER A 76 -24.54 -8.22 -15.75
N GLY A 77 -24.54 -8.13 -17.08
CA GLY A 77 -25.06 -6.98 -17.83
C GLY A 77 -24.18 -5.71 -17.75
N LEU A 78 -23.32 -5.58 -16.72
CA LEU A 78 -22.33 -4.50 -16.61
C LEU A 78 -21.19 -4.61 -17.63
N HIS A 79 -20.86 -5.84 -18.07
CA HIS A 79 -19.85 -6.11 -19.12
C HIS A 79 -20.19 -5.42 -20.46
N HIS A 80 -21.47 -5.31 -20.79
CA HIS A 80 -21.91 -4.62 -22.00
C HIS A 80 -21.81 -3.09 -21.88
N LYS A 81 -21.74 -2.55 -20.66
CA LYS A 81 -21.67 -1.12 -20.37
C LYS A 81 -20.24 -0.61 -20.19
N TYR A 82 -19.35 -1.42 -19.60
CA TYR A 82 -17.93 -1.11 -19.39
C TYR A 82 -17.05 -2.36 -19.61
N GLN A 83 -15.99 -2.26 -20.42
CA GLN A 83 -15.09 -3.38 -20.71
C GLN A 83 -14.16 -3.69 -19.53
N CYS A 84 -13.88 -4.98 -19.28
CA CYS A 84 -12.97 -5.41 -18.21
C CYS A 84 -11.52 -4.97 -18.45
N GLN A 85 -10.85 -4.46 -17.42
CA GLN A 85 -9.41 -4.22 -17.41
C GLN A 85 -8.68 -5.52 -17.08
N GLN A 86 -7.73 -5.95 -17.92
CA GLN A 86 -7.02 -7.22 -17.70
C GLN A 86 -5.61 -7.06 -17.10
N HIS A 87 -4.89 -5.95 -17.34
CA HIS A 87 -3.55 -5.68 -16.77
C HIS A 87 -2.98 -4.30 -17.17
N ASN A 88 -2.06 -3.76 -16.34
CA ASN A 88 -1.36 -2.49 -16.59
C ASN A 88 -0.16 -2.59 -17.55
N ILE A 89 0.48 -3.75 -17.63
CA ILE A 89 1.53 -4.01 -18.61
C ILE A 89 0.91 -4.81 -19.74
N LYS A 90 0.93 -4.27 -20.97
CA LYS A 90 0.49 -5.00 -22.17
C LYS A 90 1.35 -6.26 -22.30
N ARG A 91 0.84 -7.43 -21.89
CA ARG A 91 1.50 -8.73 -22.12
C ARG A 91 1.83 -8.81 -23.62
N GLY A 92 3.12 -8.96 -23.96
CA GLY A 92 3.61 -9.06 -25.34
C GLY A 92 4.52 -7.93 -25.83
N ASN A 93 4.70 -6.83 -25.08
CA ASN A 93 5.64 -5.77 -25.45
C ASN A 93 7.05 -6.01 -24.87
N LYS A 94 8.10 -5.83 -25.68
CA LYS A 94 9.50 -5.80 -25.22
C LYS A 94 9.82 -4.43 -24.65
N TYR A 95 9.88 -4.32 -23.33
CA TYR A 95 10.39 -3.13 -22.66
C TYR A 95 11.92 -3.22 -22.63
N ARG A 96 12.61 -2.26 -23.28
CA ARG A 96 14.07 -2.30 -23.41
C ARG A 96 14.69 -1.84 -22.09
N GLY A 97 15.36 -2.75 -21.38
CA GLY A 97 16.04 -2.44 -20.11
C GLY A 97 15.19 -2.63 -18.84
N ILE A 98 14.02 -3.27 -18.93
CA ILE A 98 13.16 -3.59 -17.77
C ILE A 98 12.83 -5.09 -17.80
N GLU A 99 13.16 -5.80 -16.72
CA GLU A 99 12.74 -7.20 -16.53
C GLU A 99 11.30 -7.21 -15.99
N VAL A 100 10.39 -7.86 -16.71
CA VAL A 100 8.96 -7.96 -16.33
C VAL A 100 8.74 -9.39 -15.84
N GLY A 101 8.54 -9.56 -14.53
CA GLY A 101 8.23 -10.82 -13.88
C GLY A 101 6.96 -10.74 -13.04
N GLU A 102 6.30 -11.88 -12.81
CA GLU A 102 5.19 -11.93 -11.86
C GLU A 102 5.72 -11.75 -10.43
N ASN A 103 5.15 -10.80 -9.69
CA ASN A 103 5.46 -10.60 -8.27
C ASN A 103 4.35 -11.22 -7.41
N ARG A 104 4.70 -12.24 -6.60
CA ARG A 104 3.73 -12.99 -5.78
C ARG A 104 2.99 -12.10 -4.77
N TRP A 105 3.64 -11.07 -4.24
CA TRP A 105 3.05 -10.16 -3.25
C TRP A 105 2.06 -9.19 -3.88
N ILE A 106 2.37 -8.67 -5.07
CA ILE A 106 1.41 -7.90 -5.87
C ILE A 106 0.21 -8.74 -6.25
N LYS A 107 0.42 -9.99 -6.70
CA LYS A 107 -0.69 -10.90 -7.00
C LYS A 107 -1.61 -11.08 -5.79
N MET A 108 -1.03 -11.33 -4.61
CA MET A 108 -1.78 -11.45 -3.36
C MET A 108 -2.52 -10.15 -3.00
N ALA A 109 -1.92 -8.98 -3.18
CA ALA A 109 -2.60 -7.70 -2.97
C ALA A 109 -3.81 -7.53 -3.90
N CYS A 110 -3.70 -7.92 -5.17
CA CYS A 110 -4.81 -7.93 -6.12
C CYS A 110 -5.91 -8.96 -5.75
N GLU A 111 -5.53 -10.12 -5.20
CA GLU A 111 -6.48 -11.12 -4.69
C GLU A 111 -7.28 -10.57 -3.49
N GLU A 112 -6.60 -9.86 -2.57
CA GLU A 112 -7.26 -9.17 -1.45
C GLU A 112 -8.19 -8.04 -1.91
N ALA A 113 -7.79 -7.29 -2.95
CA ALA A 113 -8.64 -6.28 -3.57
C ALA A 113 -9.92 -6.89 -4.15
N HIS A 114 -9.81 -8.00 -4.89
CA HIS A 114 -10.95 -8.73 -5.42
C HIS A 114 -11.86 -9.26 -4.31
N GLN A 115 -11.28 -9.79 -3.23
CA GLN A 115 -12.07 -10.26 -2.11
C GLN A 115 -12.78 -9.12 -1.37
N SER A 116 -12.20 -7.92 -1.28
CA SER A 116 -12.89 -6.74 -0.71
C SER A 116 -14.18 -6.43 -1.47
N VAL A 117 -14.13 -6.43 -2.81
CA VAL A 117 -15.32 -6.18 -3.65
C VAL A 117 -16.40 -7.22 -3.39
N LYS A 118 -16.03 -8.51 -3.31
CA LYS A 118 -16.97 -9.60 -2.98
C LYS A 118 -17.66 -9.41 -1.63
N GLU A 119 -17.00 -8.72 -0.71
CA GLU A 119 -17.48 -8.42 0.64
C GLU A 119 -18.15 -7.04 0.76
N GLY A 120 -18.33 -6.31 -0.35
CA GLY A 120 -18.97 -4.99 -0.38
C GLY A 120 -18.05 -3.81 -0.03
N GLY A 121 -16.74 -4.01 -0.06
CA GLY A 121 -15.71 -2.98 0.07
C GLY A 121 -15.21 -2.42 -1.27
N GLY A 122 -14.31 -1.44 -1.21
CA GLY A 122 -13.64 -0.89 -2.40
C GLY A 122 -12.59 -1.84 -3.00
N PRO A 123 -12.25 -1.72 -4.29
CA PRO A 123 -11.37 -2.65 -5.01
C PRO A 123 -9.87 -2.48 -4.69
N PHE A 124 -9.51 -2.46 -3.41
CA PHE A 124 -8.14 -2.21 -2.96
C PHE A 124 -7.67 -3.24 -1.93
N GLY A 125 -6.42 -3.67 -2.10
CA GLY A 125 -5.74 -4.64 -1.24
C GLY A 125 -4.27 -4.25 -1.07
N ALA A 126 -3.68 -4.63 0.06
CA ALA A 126 -2.30 -4.34 0.39
C ALA A 126 -1.67 -5.52 1.14
N VAL A 127 -0.40 -5.77 0.86
CA VAL A 127 0.44 -6.75 1.55
C VAL A 127 1.65 -6.03 2.10
N VAL A 128 1.99 -6.28 3.37
CA VAL A 128 3.24 -5.80 3.97
C VAL A 128 4.12 -7.01 4.24
N VAL A 129 5.39 -6.91 3.87
CA VAL A 129 6.38 -8.00 4.00
C VAL A 129 7.49 -7.52 4.90
N GLN A 130 7.82 -8.27 5.95
CA GLN A 130 9.00 -8.02 6.78
C GLN A 130 10.19 -8.81 6.20
N ILE A 131 11.27 -8.11 5.91
CA ILE A 131 12.48 -8.64 5.29
C ILE A 131 13.63 -8.48 6.27
N ASP A 132 14.37 -9.56 6.46
CA ASP A 132 15.60 -9.58 7.24
C ASP A 132 16.74 -8.88 6.49
N ASP A 133 17.44 -7.94 7.12
CA ASP A 133 18.45 -7.12 6.43
C ASP A 133 19.74 -7.90 6.11
N ALA A 134 20.08 -8.90 6.93
CA ALA A 134 21.33 -9.65 6.77
C ALA A 134 21.21 -10.71 5.67
N SER A 135 20.08 -11.41 5.63
CA SER A 135 19.82 -12.51 4.69
C SER A 135 19.02 -12.10 3.45
N ASN A 136 18.40 -10.92 3.49
CA ASN A 136 17.44 -10.43 2.48
C ASN A 136 16.29 -11.43 2.25
N GLN A 137 15.94 -12.21 3.28
CA GLN A 137 14.87 -13.19 3.24
C GLN A 137 13.60 -12.63 3.87
N VAL A 138 12.46 -13.07 3.36
CA VAL A 138 11.17 -12.73 3.94
C VAL A 138 10.99 -13.50 5.24
N ILE A 139 10.78 -12.76 6.34
CA ILE A 139 10.51 -13.33 7.66
C ILE A 139 9.03 -13.71 7.75
N ARG A 140 8.15 -12.76 7.42
CA ARG A 140 6.69 -12.91 7.48
C ARG A 140 5.99 -11.85 6.64
N PHE A 141 4.68 -11.99 6.48
CA PHE A 141 3.87 -10.98 5.79
C PHE A 141 2.46 -10.87 6.38
N TRP A 142 1.82 -9.74 6.08
CA TRP A 142 0.45 -9.41 6.41
C TRP A 142 -0.30 -9.04 5.15
N ARG A 143 -1.59 -9.37 5.12
CA ARG A 143 -2.48 -9.02 4.03
C ARG A 143 -3.69 -8.29 4.59
N CYS A 144 -4.08 -7.22 3.92
CA CYS A 144 -5.19 -6.37 4.27
C CYS A 144 -5.94 -5.94 3.03
N ARG A 145 -7.19 -5.54 3.23
CA ARG A 145 -8.07 -5.08 2.17
C ARG A 145 -8.84 -3.85 2.61
N ASN A 146 -9.42 -3.12 1.67
CA ASN A 146 -10.27 -1.98 1.98
C ASN A 146 -11.43 -2.41 2.89
N GLN A 147 -11.66 -1.63 3.95
CA GLN A 147 -12.69 -1.89 4.95
C GLN A 147 -13.53 -0.64 5.25
N VAL A 148 -13.54 0.36 4.34
CA VAL A 148 -14.20 1.65 4.56
C VAL A 148 -15.68 1.48 4.91
N THR A 149 -16.43 0.75 4.07
CA THR A 149 -17.86 0.52 4.23
C THR A 149 -18.16 -0.41 5.39
N LYS A 150 -17.31 -1.42 5.60
CA LYS A 150 -17.46 -2.42 6.67
C LYS A 150 -17.26 -1.81 8.07
N ASN A 151 -16.27 -0.94 8.22
CA ASN A 151 -15.91 -0.36 9.51
C ASN A 151 -16.52 1.03 9.73
N ILE A 152 -17.22 1.57 8.73
CA ILE A 152 -17.73 2.96 8.76
C ILE A 152 -16.57 3.93 9.09
N ASP A 153 -15.42 3.70 8.46
CA ASP A 153 -14.19 4.45 8.66
C ASP A 153 -13.63 4.88 7.30
N PRO A 154 -13.73 6.17 6.92
CA PRO A 154 -13.21 6.66 5.64
C PRO A 154 -11.68 6.53 5.53
N THR A 155 -10.97 6.29 6.63
CA THR A 155 -9.51 6.07 6.64
C THR A 155 -9.11 4.60 6.52
N ALA A 156 -10.07 3.66 6.54
CA ALA A 156 -9.82 2.21 6.50
C ALA A 156 -9.48 1.70 5.08
N HIS A 157 -8.58 2.40 4.40
CA HIS A 157 -7.94 1.94 3.18
C HIS A 157 -7.04 0.73 3.46
N ALA A 158 -6.74 -0.05 2.42
CA ALA A 158 -6.00 -1.30 2.57
C ALA A 158 -4.59 -1.07 3.16
N GLU A 159 -3.89 -0.06 2.67
CA GLU A 159 -2.53 0.31 3.08
C GLU A 159 -2.50 0.83 4.52
N VAL A 160 -3.43 1.73 4.87
CA VAL A 160 -3.54 2.28 6.24
C VAL A 160 -3.85 1.15 7.23
N SER A 161 -4.77 0.26 6.85
CA SER A 161 -5.15 -0.89 7.67
C SER A 161 -3.96 -1.86 7.82
N ALA A 162 -3.20 -2.13 6.76
CA ALA A 162 -1.99 -2.95 6.81
C ALA A 162 -0.96 -2.36 7.78
N ILE A 163 -0.63 -1.07 7.65
CA ILE A 163 0.33 -0.38 8.53
C ILE A 163 -0.10 -0.44 9.99
N ARG A 164 -1.38 -0.12 10.28
CA ARG A 164 -1.93 -0.17 11.63
C ARG A 164 -1.80 -1.56 12.24
N THR A 165 -2.12 -2.60 11.47
CA THR A 165 -2.02 -3.98 11.94
C THR A 165 -0.58 -4.40 12.17
N VAL A 166 0.32 -4.18 11.19
CA VAL A 166 1.73 -4.55 11.28
C VAL A 166 2.39 -3.88 12.48
N ALA A 167 2.21 -2.56 12.65
CA ALA A 167 2.78 -1.81 13.77
C ALA A 167 2.26 -2.32 15.12
N SER A 168 0.96 -2.59 15.23
CA SER A 168 0.34 -3.11 16.45
C SER A 168 0.86 -4.50 16.82
N GLU A 169 0.95 -5.40 15.85
CA GLU A 169 1.37 -6.79 16.05
C GLU A 169 2.86 -6.93 16.31
N LEU A 170 3.70 -6.20 15.57
CA LEU A 170 5.13 -6.12 15.86
C LEU A 170 5.40 -5.36 17.17
N GLY A 171 4.53 -4.44 17.56
CA GLY A 171 4.72 -3.58 18.73
C GLY A 171 5.67 -2.40 18.49
N VAL A 172 6.00 -2.10 17.24
CA VAL A 172 6.92 -1.01 16.84
C VAL A 172 6.21 -0.08 15.86
N PHE A 173 6.59 1.20 15.83
CA PHE A 173 6.02 2.20 14.91
C PHE A 173 6.97 2.55 13.75
N ASP A 174 8.26 2.27 13.89
CA ASP A 174 9.23 2.37 12.80
C ASP A 174 9.23 1.03 12.08
N LEU A 175 8.62 1.00 10.89
CA LEU A 175 8.56 -0.20 10.06
C LEU A 175 9.69 -0.21 9.02
N GLY A 176 10.51 0.83 8.91
CA GLY A 176 11.67 0.88 8.02
C GLY A 176 12.96 0.36 8.66
N ASN A 177 13.04 0.37 9.99
CA ASN A 177 14.20 -0.08 10.74
C ASN A 177 13.79 -0.72 12.07
N ILE A 178 13.47 -2.01 12.03
CA ILE A 178 13.02 -2.79 13.17
C ILE A 178 14.23 -3.50 13.77
N ARG A 179 14.65 -3.07 14.96
CA ARG A 179 15.76 -3.68 15.68
C ARG A 179 15.30 -4.81 16.59
N ARG A 180 16.09 -5.89 16.63
CA ARG A 180 15.82 -7.08 17.46
C ARG A 180 15.88 -6.76 18.96
N ASP A 181 16.69 -5.76 19.33
CA ASP A 181 16.87 -5.29 20.70
C ASP A 181 15.84 -4.22 21.12
N ASP A 182 14.88 -3.87 20.27
CA ASP A 182 13.81 -2.93 20.62
C ASP A 182 12.93 -3.54 21.74
N PRO A 183 12.83 -2.91 22.92
CA PRO A 183 12.08 -3.45 24.05
C PRO A 183 10.56 -3.53 23.80
N ARG A 184 10.06 -2.90 22.74
CA ARG A 184 8.65 -2.91 22.35
C ARG A 184 8.33 -4.04 21.37
N LEU A 185 9.35 -4.61 20.72
CA LEU A 185 9.19 -5.65 19.72
C LEU A 185 8.54 -6.90 20.35
N LYS A 186 7.34 -7.24 19.88
CA LYS A 186 6.53 -8.36 20.38
C LYS A 186 6.81 -9.66 19.64
N LEU A 187 7.28 -9.58 18.40
CA LEU A 187 7.51 -10.73 17.54
C LEU A 187 8.99 -10.89 17.27
N ALA A 188 9.55 -12.04 17.63
CA ALA A 188 10.97 -12.33 17.45
C ALA A 188 11.35 -12.33 15.96
N GLN A 189 12.53 -11.78 15.64
CA GLN A 189 13.16 -11.79 14.33
C GLN A 189 14.56 -12.43 14.41
N PRO A 190 15.08 -13.01 13.32
CA PRO A 190 16.32 -13.79 13.36
C PRO A 190 17.55 -12.90 13.59
N ASP A 191 17.82 -11.95 12.70
CA ASP A 191 19.01 -11.09 12.77
C ASP A 191 18.75 -9.74 13.44
N GLU A 192 19.80 -8.92 13.53
CA GLU A 192 19.81 -7.68 14.33
C GLU A 192 18.76 -6.67 13.85
N THR A 193 18.57 -6.54 12.54
CA THR A 193 17.66 -5.57 11.94
C THR A 193 16.82 -6.20 10.82
N SER A 194 15.62 -5.67 10.66
CA SER A 194 14.71 -5.98 9.56
C SER A 194 13.93 -4.74 9.15
N HIS A 195 13.35 -4.74 7.97
CA HIS A 195 12.49 -3.66 7.48
C HIS A 195 11.22 -4.22 6.85
N CYS A 196 10.21 -3.37 6.68
CA CYS A 196 8.98 -3.69 5.99
C CYS A 196 8.95 -3.03 4.61
N GLU A 197 8.45 -3.77 3.63
CA GLU A 197 8.05 -3.25 2.33
C GLU A 197 6.53 -3.36 2.16
N ILE A 198 5.92 -2.46 1.40
CA ILE A 198 4.48 -2.50 1.11
C ILE A 198 4.19 -2.71 -0.38
N TYR A 199 3.28 -3.65 -0.63
CA TYR A 199 2.79 -4.07 -1.93
C TYR A 199 1.31 -3.72 -2.04
N SER A 200 0.97 -2.74 -2.86
CA SER A 200 -0.42 -2.26 -3.00
C SER A 200 -1.02 -2.70 -4.34
N SER A 201 -2.30 -3.08 -4.34
CA SER A 201 -3.01 -3.44 -5.58
C SER A 201 -3.15 -2.23 -6.51
N CYS A 202 -3.14 -1.02 -5.96
CA CYS A 202 -3.22 0.25 -6.67
C CYS A 202 -2.21 1.25 -6.10
N GLU A 203 -1.80 2.22 -6.91
CA GLU A 203 -1.01 3.37 -6.49
C GLU A 203 -1.65 4.01 -5.23
N PRO A 204 -0.91 4.15 -4.11
CA PRO A 204 -1.50 4.64 -2.87
C PRO A 204 -1.97 6.09 -3.00
N CYS A 205 -3.20 6.41 -2.59
CA CYS A 205 -3.70 7.79 -2.54
C CYS A 205 -2.90 8.70 -1.58
N PRO A 206 -3.11 10.03 -1.55
CA PRO A 206 -2.29 10.92 -0.71
C PRO A 206 -2.29 10.57 0.79
N MET A 207 -3.42 10.12 1.33
CA MET A 207 -3.52 9.64 2.71
C MET A 207 -2.64 8.40 2.93
N CYS A 208 -2.78 7.40 2.07
CA CYS A 208 -2.02 6.15 2.17
C CYS A 208 -0.52 6.40 1.97
N TYR A 209 -0.14 7.23 1.00
CA TYR A 209 1.25 7.62 0.76
C TYR A 209 1.85 8.30 2.01
N ALA A 210 1.15 9.26 2.61
CA ALA A 210 1.60 9.89 3.84
C ALA A 210 1.73 8.88 4.99
N ALA A 211 0.77 7.97 5.15
CA ALA A 211 0.81 6.92 6.17
C ALA A 211 2.03 5.99 6.02
N ILE A 212 2.35 5.58 4.78
CA ILE A 212 3.53 4.77 4.48
C ILE A 212 4.81 5.50 4.90
N ARG A 213 4.93 6.80 4.56
CA ARG A 213 6.09 7.62 4.94
C ARG A 213 6.17 7.85 6.45
N TRP A 214 5.06 8.08 7.13
CA TRP A 214 5.01 8.19 8.60
C TRP A 214 5.39 6.89 9.30
N ALA A 215 5.12 5.75 8.68
CA ALA A 215 5.58 4.43 9.14
C ALA A 215 7.04 4.11 8.76
N ARG A 216 7.73 5.04 8.09
CA ARG A 216 9.13 4.92 7.64
C ARG A 216 9.39 3.76 6.65
N ILE A 217 8.34 3.28 5.97
CA ILE A 217 8.50 2.30 4.89
C ILE A 217 9.09 3.01 3.66
N ASP A 218 10.25 2.53 3.21
CA ASP A 218 10.98 3.13 2.08
C ASP A 218 10.70 2.46 0.73
N THR A 219 10.11 1.26 0.73
CA THR A 219 9.74 0.54 -0.50
C THR A 219 8.22 0.45 -0.66
N ILE A 220 7.72 1.01 -1.77
CA ILE A 220 6.34 0.85 -2.24
C ILE A 220 6.38 0.17 -3.60
N VAL A 221 5.67 -0.95 -3.73
CA VAL A 221 5.42 -1.62 -5.01
C VAL A 221 3.93 -1.57 -5.27
N PHE A 222 3.48 -1.17 -6.47
CA PHE A 222 2.06 -1.14 -6.81
C PHE A 222 1.77 -1.67 -8.21
N SER A 223 0.51 -2.05 -8.46
CA SER A 223 0.05 -2.60 -9.74
C SER A 223 -0.81 -1.60 -10.53
N ALA A 224 -2.08 -1.41 -10.14
CA ALA A 224 -2.97 -0.43 -10.74
C ALA A 224 -2.45 1.00 -10.51
N THR A 225 -2.64 1.92 -11.44
CA THR A 225 -2.29 3.34 -11.27
C THR A 225 -3.50 4.12 -10.79
N ARG A 226 -3.29 5.35 -10.29
CA ARG A 226 -4.39 6.26 -9.99
C ARG A 226 -5.31 6.55 -11.19
N PHE A 227 -4.80 6.41 -12.42
CA PHE A 227 -5.59 6.61 -13.63
C PHE A 227 -6.52 5.43 -13.89
N ASP A 228 -6.07 4.20 -13.59
CA ASP A 228 -6.92 3.01 -13.70
C ASP A 228 -8.07 3.05 -12.70
N ALA A 229 -7.80 3.53 -11.48
CA ALA A 229 -8.81 3.74 -10.44
C ALA A 229 -9.85 4.82 -10.81
N ALA A 230 -9.43 5.82 -11.59
CA ALA A 230 -10.30 6.91 -12.05
C ALA A 230 -11.13 6.57 -13.31
N GLU A 231 -10.95 5.39 -13.92
CA GLU A 231 -11.67 5.04 -15.14
C GLU A 231 -13.19 4.93 -14.90
N PRO A 232 -14.02 5.27 -15.91
CA PRO A 232 -15.48 5.20 -15.80
C PRO A 232 -15.96 3.80 -15.36
N GLY A 233 -16.81 3.77 -14.33
CA GLY A 233 -17.34 2.53 -13.75
C GLY A 233 -16.54 1.97 -12.58
N VAL A 234 -15.32 2.47 -12.35
CA VAL A 234 -14.60 2.33 -11.07
C VAL A 234 -14.80 3.59 -10.23
N ASP A 235 -14.60 4.77 -10.84
CA ASP A 235 -14.92 6.09 -10.29
C ASP A 235 -14.24 6.40 -8.93
N PHE A 236 -13.09 5.78 -8.66
CA PHE A 236 -12.23 6.07 -7.50
C PHE A 236 -11.08 7.00 -7.92
N SER A 237 -11.41 8.26 -8.24
CA SER A 237 -10.40 9.26 -8.59
C SER A 237 -9.73 9.88 -7.35
N ASP A 238 -8.48 9.50 -7.10
CA ASP A 238 -7.62 10.15 -6.09
C ASP A 238 -6.95 11.43 -6.63
N LEU A 239 -7.06 11.69 -7.93
CA LEU A 239 -6.32 12.77 -8.61
C LEU A 239 -6.67 14.15 -8.04
N ASP A 240 -7.94 14.38 -7.73
CA ASP A 240 -8.41 15.66 -7.19
C ASP A 240 -7.78 15.96 -5.82
N LEU A 241 -7.61 14.92 -4.98
CA LEU A 241 -6.94 15.05 -3.68
C LEU A 241 -5.45 15.37 -3.85
N TYR A 242 -4.78 14.74 -4.82
CA TYR A 242 -3.38 15.07 -5.14
C TYR A 242 -3.21 16.53 -5.54
N GLN A 243 -4.09 17.03 -6.40
CA GLN A 243 -4.04 18.42 -6.89
C GLN A 243 -4.41 19.43 -5.79
N GLU A 244 -5.42 19.11 -4.97
CA GLU A 244 -5.86 19.97 -3.88
C GLU A 244 -4.76 20.20 -2.83
N LEU A 245 -3.92 19.21 -2.55
CA LEU A 245 -2.83 19.35 -1.58
C LEU A 245 -1.81 20.44 -1.99
N ALA A 246 -1.58 20.63 -3.28
CA ALA A 246 -0.70 21.68 -3.81
C ALA A 246 -1.40 23.04 -3.97
N THR A 247 -2.73 23.09 -3.83
CA THR A 247 -3.53 24.30 -4.02
C THR A 247 -3.40 25.23 -2.81
N PRO A 248 -3.17 26.56 -3.00
CA PRO A 248 -3.17 27.53 -1.91
C PRO A 248 -4.46 27.49 -1.09
N TYR A 249 -4.39 27.74 0.22
CA TYR A 249 -5.56 27.59 1.12
C TYR A 249 -6.79 28.37 0.67
N GLN A 250 -6.60 29.60 0.17
CA GLN A 250 -7.68 30.47 -0.30
C GLN A 250 -8.40 29.92 -1.54
N ASP A 251 -7.71 29.13 -2.36
CA ASP A 251 -8.22 28.68 -3.65
C ASP A 251 -8.93 27.32 -3.52
N ARG A 252 -8.73 26.57 -2.43
CA ARG A 252 -9.39 25.26 -2.19
C ARG A 252 -10.91 25.33 -2.10
N VAL A 253 -11.49 26.53 -1.96
CA VAL A 253 -12.94 26.73 -2.00
C VAL A 253 -13.55 26.30 -3.34
N SER A 254 -12.79 26.33 -4.44
CA SER A 254 -13.23 25.83 -5.75
C SER A 254 -13.55 24.34 -5.73
N ASN A 255 -12.92 23.59 -4.82
CA ASN A 255 -13.14 22.16 -4.60
C ASN A 255 -14.15 21.89 -3.47
N GLY A 256 -14.81 22.94 -2.96
CA GLY A 256 -15.76 22.84 -1.85
C GLY A 256 -15.12 22.84 -0.45
N LEU A 257 -13.80 22.93 -0.34
CA LEU A 257 -13.09 22.97 0.95
C LEU A 257 -12.87 24.41 1.41
N ARG A 258 -13.53 24.79 2.52
CA ARG A 258 -13.31 26.09 3.17
C ARG A 258 -12.22 25.97 4.22
N VAL A 259 -11.12 26.69 4.06
CA VAL A 259 -9.98 26.69 4.97
C VAL A 259 -9.91 28.03 5.72
N TYR A 260 -9.83 27.97 7.04
CA TYR A 260 -9.69 29.15 7.91
C TYR A 260 -8.51 28.96 8.86
N GLN A 261 -7.65 29.96 9.00
CA GLN A 261 -6.65 30.01 10.06
C GLN A 261 -7.21 30.82 11.23
N ALA A 262 -7.20 30.24 12.43
CA ALA A 262 -7.58 30.91 13.66
C ALA A 262 -6.35 31.11 14.57
N THR A 263 -6.36 32.17 15.37
CA THR A 263 -5.31 32.45 16.36
C THR A 263 -5.86 32.33 17.78
N THR A 264 -5.08 31.75 18.68
CA THR A 264 -5.36 31.67 20.12
C THR A 264 -4.06 31.79 20.91
N THR A 265 -4.14 32.23 22.16
CA THR A 265 -2.98 32.47 23.04
C THR A 265 -2.21 31.20 23.37
N ASN A 266 -2.85 30.03 23.33
CA ASN A 266 -2.27 28.73 23.64
C ASN A 266 -1.92 27.88 22.40
N SER A 267 -1.92 28.47 21.19
CA SER A 267 -1.74 27.75 19.93
C SER A 267 -0.42 26.99 19.80
N LEU A 268 0.60 27.39 20.57
CA LEU A 268 1.93 26.78 20.56
C LEU A 268 2.28 26.03 21.86
N ASP A 269 1.37 25.95 22.82
CA ASP A 269 1.65 25.36 24.14
C ASP A 269 2.07 23.90 24.04
N ALA A 270 1.40 23.11 23.20
CA ALA A 270 1.77 21.71 22.98
C ALA A 270 3.18 21.56 22.37
N PHE A 271 3.56 22.43 21.42
CA PHE A 271 4.91 22.44 20.86
C PHE A 271 5.96 22.89 21.87
N ASN A 272 5.63 23.85 22.72
CA ASN A 272 6.51 24.32 23.78
C ASN A 272 6.67 23.25 24.87
N LEU A 273 5.60 22.55 25.23
CA LEU A 273 5.67 21.38 26.11
C LEU A 273 6.53 20.29 25.49
N TRP A 274 6.29 19.95 24.22
CA TRP A 274 7.08 18.96 23.49
C TRP A 274 8.58 19.28 23.53
N LYS A 275 8.99 20.55 23.38
CA LYS A 275 10.41 20.94 23.45
C LYS A 275 11.08 20.63 24.80
N ASN A 276 10.31 20.56 25.89
CA ASN A 276 10.81 20.51 27.27
C ASN A 276 10.56 19.19 28.01
N ILE A 277 10.07 18.16 27.31
CA ILE A 277 9.88 16.81 27.88
C ILE A 277 10.87 15.82 27.28
N ASP A 278 11.18 14.75 28.02
CA ASP A 278 11.84 13.57 27.47
C ASP A 278 10.91 12.91 26.44
N LYS A 279 11.46 12.59 25.27
CA LYS A 279 10.69 12.12 24.12
C LYS A 279 11.01 10.67 23.83
N VAL A 280 9.96 9.93 23.48
CA VAL A 280 10.14 8.79 22.58
C VAL A 280 10.26 9.37 21.18
N MET A 281 11.45 9.31 20.59
CA MET A 281 11.63 9.70 19.20
C MET A 281 10.86 8.72 18.32
N TYR A 282 9.89 9.24 17.57
CA TYR A 282 9.14 8.52 16.55
C TYR A 282 9.48 9.05 15.16
#